data_AF-A0A816RDF1-F1
#
_entry.id   AF-A0A816RDF1-F1
#
_cell.length_a   1.000
_cell.length_b   1.000
_cell.length_c   1.000
_cell.angle_alpha   90.00
_cell.angle_beta   90.00
_cell.angle_gamma   90.00
#
_symmetry.space_group_name_H-M   'P 1'
#
loop_
_entity.id
_entity.type
_entity.pdbx_description
1 polymer ?
#
loop_
_entity_poly.entity_id
_entity_poly.type
_entity_poly.pdbx_seq_one_letter_code
_entity_poly.pdbx_strand_id
1 'polypeptide(L)'
;MATMDGSSLCSVCNKLPGKRFCMGCKKYFCSKDFKEHEKQLSIQFDNEIVRSHDELLDMIQKLEKPDDLSSDLFDQIDQWKKITINKVEKAAESARHELIEMIDKRRTTVTKQLEEITKEIRSYREEETFLEDDIARLRTKLNEIQKVLEQFTRQDTKRAIIATNDRIDWDRIIYIKEGPQIGLSPVGANQSEHSRAQNERDRELADLRAQAEQREAAISALLENKVSLEFEINTYRRLLEVEDGHLQRVEGGEGFSGGRNSSAYHYQTRTAVGGSTPRYDTTASYVPNKTMTVQKSARG
;
A
#
# COMPACT_ATOMS: atom_id res chain seq x y z
N MET A 1 -7.61 52.77 -80.21
CA MET A 1 -6.42 53.62 -80.04
C MET A 1 -6.17 53.76 -78.54
N ALA A 2 -5.02 53.29 -78.07
CA ALA A 2 -4.65 53.22 -76.66
C ALA A 2 -4.01 54.54 -76.20
N THR A 3 -4.54 55.16 -75.15
CA THR A 3 -3.88 56.26 -74.44
C THR A 3 -3.24 55.69 -73.17
N MET A 4 -1.99 55.24 -73.30
CA MET A 4 -1.14 54.88 -72.16
C MET A 4 -0.49 56.16 -71.62
N ASP A 5 -1.16 56.80 -70.65
CA ASP A 5 -0.55 57.80 -69.79
C ASP A 5 -0.51 57.23 -68.37
N GLY A 6 0.69 56.94 -67.88
CA GLY A 6 0.89 56.30 -66.59
C GLY A 6 2.34 55.90 -66.38
N SER A 7 3.28 56.81 -66.65
CA SER A 7 4.68 56.60 -66.26
C SER A 7 4.77 56.67 -64.73
N SER A 8 4.49 55.56 -64.04
CA SER A 8 4.63 55.44 -62.60
C SER A 8 6.08 55.72 -62.23
N LEU A 9 6.37 56.87 -61.62
CA LEU A 9 7.71 57.24 -61.16
C LEU A 9 8.18 56.33 -60.03
N CYS A 10 9.49 56.17 -59.87
CA CYS A 10 10.06 55.41 -58.78
C CYS A 10 9.61 55.97 -57.41
N SER A 11 8.97 55.15 -56.59
CA SER A 11 8.43 55.54 -55.28
C SER A 11 9.48 55.96 -54.23
N VAL A 12 10.77 55.77 -54.52
CA VAL A 12 11.89 56.14 -53.63
C VAL A 12 12.56 57.42 -54.09
N CYS A 13 12.97 57.50 -55.37
CA CYS A 13 13.74 58.63 -55.86
C CYS A 13 12.94 59.65 -56.69
N ASN A 14 11.73 59.32 -57.16
CA ASN A 14 10.84 60.12 -58.04
C ASN A 14 11.49 60.69 -59.32
N LYS A 15 12.73 60.30 -59.66
CA LYS A 15 13.54 60.87 -60.75
C LYS A 15 13.47 60.06 -62.04
N LEU A 16 13.19 58.77 -61.96
CA LEU A 16 13.16 57.86 -63.10
C LEU A 16 11.82 57.12 -63.16
N PRO A 17 11.29 56.82 -64.36
CA PRO A 17 10.12 55.96 -64.49
C PRO A 17 10.43 54.59 -63.87
N GLY A 18 9.53 54.14 -63.00
CA GLY A 18 9.62 52.87 -62.29
C GLY A 18 9.45 51.72 -63.28
N LYS A 19 10.54 51.01 -63.58
CA LYS A 19 10.56 49.89 -64.53
C LYS A 19 10.24 48.54 -63.87
N ARG A 20 10.28 48.46 -62.54
CA ARG A 20 10.12 47.23 -61.75
C ARG A 20 9.05 47.44 -60.68
N PHE A 21 8.11 46.52 -60.57
CA PHE A 21 7.05 46.55 -59.55
C PHE A 21 7.30 45.45 -58.52
N CYS A 22 7.30 45.80 -57.23
CA CYS A 22 7.38 44.82 -56.14
C CYS A 22 5.96 44.44 -55.68
N MET A 23 5.61 43.15 -55.77
CA MET A 23 4.28 42.66 -55.36
C MET A 23 4.06 42.73 -53.84
N GLY A 24 5.11 42.51 -53.05
CA GLY A 24 5.03 42.58 -51.58
C GLY A 24 4.79 44.00 -51.08
N CYS A 25 5.52 44.98 -51.63
CA CYS A 25 5.39 46.39 -51.24
C CYS A 25 4.34 47.17 -52.04
N LYS A 26 3.82 46.61 -53.13
CA LYS A 26 2.90 47.24 -54.10
C LYS A 26 3.39 48.61 -54.61
N LYS A 27 4.69 48.73 -54.88
CA LYS A 27 5.36 49.98 -55.30
C LYS A 27 6.20 49.78 -56.56
N TYR A 28 6.36 50.86 -57.35
CA TYR A 28 7.20 50.90 -58.54
C TYR A 28 8.57 51.49 -58.20
N PHE A 29 9.64 50.84 -58.67
CA PHE A 29 11.02 51.22 -58.39
C PHE A 29 11.80 51.37 -59.71
N CYS A 30 12.79 52.26 -59.72
CA CYS A 30 13.81 52.26 -60.77
C CYS A 30 14.78 51.09 -60.54
N SER A 31 15.53 50.69 -61.58
CA SER A 31 16.43 49.52 -61.48
C SER A 31 17.51 49.62 -60.39
N LYS A 32 17.89 50.84 -59.98
CA LYS A 32 18.87 51.04 -58.90
C LYS A 32 18.21 50.85 -57.53
N ASP A 33 17.11 51.54 -57.28
CA ASP A 33 16.39 51.48 -56.00
C ASP A 33 15.73 50.11 -55.77
N PHE A 34 15.36 49.39 -56.83
CA PHE A 34 14.86 48.02 -56.72
C PHE A 34 15.93 47.04 -56.23
N LYS A 35 17.18 47.17 -56.71
CA LYS A 35 18.30 46.34 -56.24
C LYS A 35 18.66 46.65 -54.78
N GLU A 36 18.52 47.91 -54.38
CA GLU A 36 18.73 48.29 -52.98
C GLU A 36 17.62 47.75 -52.08
N HIS A 37 16.36 47.80 -52.53
CA HIS A 37 15.24 47.18 -51.85
C HIS A 37 15.41 45.65 -51.69
N GLU A 38 15.88 44.96 -52.72
CA GLU A 38 16.18 43.53 -52.68
C GLU A 38 17.29 43.20 -51.67
N LYS A 39 18.35 44.02 -51.59
CA LYS A 39 19.38 43.88 -50.55
C LYS A 39 18.83 44.10 -49.15
N GLN A 40 17.97 45.10 -48.95
CA GLN A 40 17.32 45.33 -47.67
C GLN A 40 16.45 44.14 -47.23
N LEU A 41 15.73 43.52 -48.17
CA LEU A 41 14.97 42.30 -47.89
C LEU A 41 15.88 41.12 -47.52
N SER A 42 17.02 40.95 -48.20
CA SER A 42 18.01 39.93 -47.82
C SER A 42 18.52 40.15 -46.40
N ILE A 43 18.88 41.39 -46.05
CA ILE A 43 19.35 41.75 -44.71
C ILE A 43 18.25 41.50 -43.65
N GLN A 44 16.99 41.83 -43.95
CA GLN A 44 15.87 41.55 -43.05
C GLN A 44 15.65 40.04 -42.88
N PHE A 45 15.72 39.27 -43.96
CA PHE A 45 15.57 37.82 -43.90
C PHE A 45 16.66 37.18 -43.03
N ASP A 46 17.92 37.59 -43.22
CA ASP A 46 19.04 37.08 -42.42
C ASP A 46 18.92 37.47 -40.94
N ASN A 47 18.55 38.73 -40.65
CA ASN A 47 18.50 39.24 -39.29
C ASN A 47 17.26 38.78 -38.49
N GLU A 48 16.11 38.64 -39.14
CA GLU A 48 14.85 38.35 -38.46
C GLU A 48 14.50 36.86 -38.53
N ILE A 49 14.68 36.23 -39.70
CA ILE A 49 14.26 34.85 -39.92
C ILE A 49 15.39 33.88 -39.62
N VAL A 50 16.55 34.04 -40.25
CA VAL A 50 17.69 33.11 -40.07
C VAL A 50 18.20 33.18 -38.63
N ARG A 51 18.38 34.38 -38.08
CA ARG A 51 18.78 34.53 -36.68
C ARG A 51 17.77 33.92 -35.71
N SER A 52 16.47 34.17 -35.88
CA SER A 52 15.44 33.58 -35.01
C SER A 52 15.39 32.06 -35.14
N HIS A 53 15.56 31.53 -36.35
CA HIS A 53 15.65 30.10 -36.60
C HIS A 53 16.85 29.47 -35.88
N ASP A 54 18.03 30.09 -35.97
CA ASP A 54 19.24 29.59 -35.32
C ASP A 54 19.15 29.70 -33.78
N GLU A 55 18.51 30.76 -33.26
CA GLU A 55 18.18 30.90 -31.84
C GLU A 55 17.22 29.79 -31.37
N LEU A 56 16.20 29.44 -32.16
CA LEU A 56 15.29 28.33 -31.87
C LEU A 56 16.00 26.98 -31.90
N LEU A 57 16.90 26.75 -32.86
CA LEU A 57 17.71 25.52 -32.92
C LEU A 57 18.65 25.38 -31.71
N ASP A 58 19.31 26.47 -31.31
CA ASP A 58 20.17 26.49 -30.11
C ASP A 58 19.35 26.22 -28.83
N MET A 59 18.14 26.77 -28.72
CA MET A 59 17.24 26.44 -27.61
C MET A 59 16.84 24.96 -27.59
N ILE A 60 16.54 24.36 -28.74
CA ILE A 60 16.21 22.93 -28.83
C ILE A 60 17.42 22.07 -28.44
N GLN A 61 18.62 22.39 -28.95
CA GLN A 61 19.84 21.66 -28.60
C GLN A 61 20.22 21.78 -27.11
N LYS A 62 19.87 22.89 -26.47
CA LYS A 62 20.02 23.06 -25.02
C LYS A 62 19.02 22.22 -24.23
N LEU A 63 17.80 21.99 -24.74
CA LEU A 63 16.79 21.13 -24.12
C LEU A 63 17.12 19.63 -24.25
N GLU A 64 17.91 19.23 -25.26
CA GLU A 64 18.41 17.86 -25.39
C GLU A 64 19.39 17.46 -24.28
N LYS A 65 19.89 18.42 -23.49
CA LYS A 65 20.67 18.14 -22.28
C LYS A 65 19.69 17.90 -21.12
N PRO A 66 19.46 16.63 -20.70
CA PRO A 66 18.40 16.29 -19.76
C PRO A 66 18.70 16.75 -18.31
N ASP A 67 19.88 17.31 -18.07
CA ASP A 67 20.55 17.24 -16.77
C ASP A 67 19.85 18.01 -15.63
N ASP A 68 19.02 19.03 -15.90
CA ASP A 68 18.46 19.86 -14.81
C ASP A 68 16.98 19.61 -14.48
N LEU A 69 16.08 19.38 -15.45
CA LEU A 69 14.64 19.19 -15.17
C LEU A 69 14.18 17.74 -15.28
N SER A 70 14.84 16.94 -16.13
CA SER A 70 14.51 15.52 -16.24
C SER A 70 15.15 14.73 -15.11
N SER A 71 16.33 15.16 -14.61
CA SER A 71 17.00 14.54 -13.46
C SER A 71 16.08 14.49 -12.24
N ASP A 72 15.39 15.59 -11.92
CA ASP A 72 14.48 15.64 -10.76
C ASP A 72 13.29 14.66 -10.86
N LEU A 73 12.77 14.43 -12.07
CA LEU A 73 11.69 13.45 -12.30
C LEU A 73 12.22 12.01 -12.28
N PHE A 74 13.39 11.77 -12.88
CA PHE A 74 14.05 10.47 -12.81
C PHE A 74 14.40 10.11 -11.36
N ASP A 75 14.92 11.06 -10.58
CA ASP A 75 15.22 10.89 -9.16
C ASP A 75 13.97 10.57 -8.35
N GLN A 76 12.82 11.22 -8.64
CA GLN A 76 11.55 10.89 -8.00
C GLN A 76 11.08 9.47 -8.31
N ILE A 77 11.22 9.02 -9.56
CA ILE A 77 10.89 7.65 -9.97
C ILE A 77 11.80 6.65 -9.27
N ASP A 78 13.11 6.93 -9.20
CA ASP A 78 14.09 6.06 -8.55
C ASP A 78 13.89 6.00 -7.03
N GLN A 79 13.56 7.13 -6.39
CA GLN A 79 13.19 7.16 -4.98
C GLN A 79 11.92 6.36 -4.72
N TRP A 80 10.88 6.52 -5.54
CA TRP A 80 9.64 5.75 -5.41
C TRP A 80 9.91 4.25 -5.55
N LYS A 81 10.72 3.85 -6.54
CA LYS A 81 11.12 2.45 -6.75
C LYS A 81 11.81 1.89 -5.51
N LYS A 82 12.79 2.64 -4.97
CA LYS A 82 13.54 2.25 -3.77
C LYS A 82 12.63 2.08 -2.56
N ILE A 83 11.72 3.03 -2.32
CA ILE A 83 10.77 2.98 -1.20
C ILE A 83 9.83 1.78 -1.35
N THR A 84 9.33 1.53 -2.56
CA THR A 84 8.38 0.46 -2.84
C THR A 84 9.00 -0.92 -2.64
N ILE A 85 10.22 -1.13 -3.16
CA ILE A 85 10.98 -2.38 -2.93
C ILE A 85 11.19 -2.60 -1.43
N ASN A 86 11.65 -1.58 -0.70
CA ASN A 86 11.89 -1.70 0.73
C ASN A 86 10.63 -2.06 1.53
N LYS A 87 9.47 -1.47 1.18
CA LYS A 87 8.19 -1.80 1.81
C LYS A 87 7.79 -3.26 1.55
N VAL A 88 7.98 -3.73 0.32
CA VAL A 88 7.69 -5.13 -0.04
C VAL A 88 8.62 -6.10 0.69
N GLU A 89 9.92 -5.79 0.73
CA GLU A 89 10.90 -6.58 1.48
C GLU A 89 10.54 -6.66 2.97
N LYS A 90 10.26 -5.52 3.60
CA LYS A 90 9.87 -5.47 5.01
C LYS A 90 8.59 -6.26 5.30
N ALA A 91 7.60 -6.18 4.42
CA ALA A 91 6.37 -6.97 4.55
C ALA A 91 6.66 -8.48 4.44
N ALA A 92 7.50 -8.87 3.48
CA ALA A 92 7.90 -10.26 3.30
C ALA A 92 8.71 -10.80 4.49
N GLU A 93 9.64 -10.01 5.02
CA GLU A 93 10.42 -10.34 6.23
C GLU A 93 9.51 -10.49 7.46
N SER A 94 8.55 -9.58 7.64
CA SER A 94 7.58 -9.65 8.74
C SER A 94 6.75 -10.93 8.66
N ALA A 95 6.27 -11.28 7.46
CA ALA A 95 5.50 -12.51 7.25
C ALA A 95 6.34 -13.78 7.50
N ARG A 96 7.62 -13.78 7.11
CA ARG A 96 8.56 -14.88 7.41
C ARG A 96 8.78 -15.01 8.92
N HIS A 97 8.94 -13.90 9.61
CA HIS A 97 9.15 -13.89 11.06
C HIS A 97 7.93 -14.46 11.80
N GLU A 98 6.72 -14.02 11.46
CA GLU A 98 5.48 -14.55 12.04
C GLU A 98 5.36 -16.06 11.82
N LEU A 99 5.71 -16.54 10.63
CA LEU A 99 5.69 -17.98 10.32
C LEU A 99 6.67 -18.76 11.20
N ILE A 100 7.91 -18.26 11.37
CA ILE A 100 8.92 -18.89 12.23
C ILE A 100 8.44 -18.91 13.68
N GLU A 101 7.94 -17.80 14.21
CA GLU A 101 7.45 -17.71 15.59
C GLU A 101 6.31 -18.71 15.85
N MET A 102 5.39 -18.83 14.90
CA MET A 102 4.31 -19.82 14.98
C MET A 102 4.82 -21.26 15.01
N ILE A 103 5.80 -21.59 14.16
CA ILE A 103 6.45 -22.89 14.13
C ILE A 103 7.12 -23.18 15.47
N ASP A 104 7.89 -22.23 15.99
CA ASP A 104 8.60 -22.38 17.26
C ASP A 104 7.64 -22.52 18.45
N LYS A 105 6.54 -21.75 18.47
CA LYS A 105 5.51 -21.87 19.51
C LYS A 105 4.84 -23.25 19.51
N ARG A 106 4.56 -23.80 18.33
CA ARG A 106 4.00 -25.16 18.22
C ARG A 106 5.02 -26.22 18.64
N ARG A 107 6.26 -26.09 18.18
CA ARG A 107 7.37 -26.99 18.55
C ARG A 107 7.56 -27.03 20.06
N THR A 108 7.67 -25.86 20.70
CA THR A 108 7.84 -25.75 22.16
C THR A 108 6.67 -26.36 22.94
N THR A 109 5.44 -26.22 22.43
CA THR A 109 4.26 -26.85 23.04
C THR A 109 4.35 -28.37 23.01
N VAL A 110 4.68 -28.95 21.84
CA VAL A 110 4.84 -30.41 21.69
C VAL A 110 6.01 -30.93 22.53
N THR A 111 7.13 -30.20 22.57
CA THR A 111 8.28 -30.57 23.40
C THR A 111 7.90 -30.63 24.88
N LYS A 112 7.17 -29.63 25.40
CA LYS A 112 6.70 -29.63 26.79
C LYS A 112 5.79 -30.82 27.11
N GLN A 113 4.84 -31.14 26.23
CA GLN A 113 3.97 -32.30 26.41
C GLN A 113 4.75 -33.62 26.44
N LEU A 114 5.76 -33.77 25.58
CA LEU A 114 6.65 -34.94 25.60
C LEU A 114 7.51 -34.99 26.87
N GLU A 115 7.99 -33.86 27.37
CA GLU A 115 8.72 -33.79 28.63
C GLU A 115 7.83 -34.21 29.83
N GLU A 116 6.56 -33.80 29.85
CA GLU A 116 5.59 -34.21 30.87
C GLU A 116 5.34 -35.71 30.84
N ILE A 117 5.08 -36.28 29.65
CA ILE A 117 4.94 -37.74 29.48
C ILE A 117 6.22 -38.47 29.91
N THR A 118 7.40 -37.91 29.59
CA THR A 118 8.69 -38.50 29.97
C THR A 118 8.85 -38.53 31.50
N LYS A 119 8.39 -37.48 32.21
CA LYS A 119 8.38 -37.45 33.68
C LYS A 119 7.41 -38.47 34.25
N GLU A 120 6.19 -38.56 33.70
CA GLU A 120 5.19 -39.58 34.09
C GLU A 120 5.78 -41.00 33.94
N ILE A 121 6.39 -41.31 32.79
CA ILE A 121 7.02 -42.62 32.54
C ILE A 121 8.13 -42.93 33.55
N ARG A 122 8.96 -41.94 33.92
CA ARG A 122 10.04 -42.13 34.90
C ARG A 122 9.49 -42.42 36.30
N SER A 123 8.53 -41.62 36.77
CA SER A 123 7.88 -41.85 38.08
C SER A 123 7.24 -43.24 38.15
N TYR A 124 6.48 -43.65 37.14
CA TYR A 124 5.91 -45.00 37.10
C TYR A 124 6.96 -46.12 37.10
N ARG A 125 8.12 -45.91 36.47
CA ARG A 125 9.21 -46.90 36.49
C ARG A 125 9.94 -46.96 37.82
N GLU A 126 10.12 -45.83 38.48
CA GLU A 126 10.82 -45.75 39.77
C GLU A 126 9.96 -46.27 40.91
N GLU A 127 8.64 -46.02 40.84
CA GLU A 127 7.68 -46.41 41.87
C GLU A 127 7.07 -47.81 41.62
N GLU A 128 7.21 -48.37 40.41
CA GLU A 128 6.55 -49.62 39.97
C GLU A 128 5.02 -49.60 40.13
N THR A 129 4.40 -48.42 40.05
CA THR A 129 2.98 -48.17 40.38
C THR A 129 2.03 -48.14 39.18
N PHE A 130 2.44 -48.60 38.00
CA PHE A 130 1.60 -48.49 36.80
C PHE A 130 0.53 -49.59 36.72
N LEU A 131 -0.69 -49.18 36.35
CA LEU A 131 -1.81 -50.07 36.02
C LEU A 131 -2.12 -50.05 34.52
N GLU A 132 -2.96 -50.97 34.05
CA GLU A 132 -3.38 -51.06 32.65
C GLU A 132 -3.99 -49.74 32.14
N ASP A 133 -4.75 -49.04 32.98
CA ASP A 133 -5.37 -47.75 32.67
C ASP A 133 -4.32 -46.65 32.46
N ASP A 134 -3.22 -46.66 33.21
CA ASP A 134 -2.13 -45.70 33.04
C ASP A 134 -1.40 -45.92 31.71
N ILE A 135 -1.17 -47.18 31.35
CA ILE A 135 -0.60 -47.56 30.05
C ILE A 135 -1.52 -47.13 28.91
N ALA A 136 -2.84 -47.36 29.04
CA ALA A 136 -3.83 -46.96 28.05
C ALA A 136 -3.88 -45.43 27.89
N ARG A 137 -3.83 -44.68 29.00
CA ARG A 137 -3.79 -43.21 29.00
C ARG A 137 -2.53 -42.67 28.34
N LEU A 138 -1.35 -43.18 28.69
CA LEU A 138 -0.08 -42.76 28.09
C LEU A 138 -0.01 -43.07 26.59
N ARG A 139 -0.52 -44.24 26.18
CA ARG A 139 -0.65 -44.60 24.76
C ARG A 139 -1.56 -43.62 24.01
N THR A 140 -2.65 -43.19 24.64
CA THR A 140 -3.56 -42.20 24.06
C THR A 140 -2.87 -40.85 23.88
N LYS A 141 -2.22 -40.33 24.92
CA LYS A 141 -1.44 -39.07 24.85
C LYS A 141 -0.35 -39.11 23.76
N LEU A 142 0.38 -40.22 23.65
CA LEU A 142 1.41 -40.41 22.63
C LEU A 142 0.83 -40.42 21.20
N ASN A 143 -0.30 -41.11 21.01
CA ASN A 143 -1.00 -41.12 19.72
C ASN A 143 -1.54 -39.75 19.33
N GLU A 144 -2.01 -38.94 20.29
CA GLU A 144 -2.44 -37.57 20.05
C GLU A 144 -1.27 -36.68 19.60
N ILE A 145 -0.14 -36.75 20.30
CA ILE A 145 1.07 -36.01 19.91
C ILE A 145 1.56 -36.45 18.52
N GLN A 146 1.53 -37.75 18.23
CA GLN A 146 1.87 -38.27 16.92
C GLN A 146 0.96 -37.67 15.83
N LYS A 147 -0.36 -37.64 16.04
CA LYS A 147 -1.30 -36.99 15.10
C LYS A 147 -1.02 -35.51 14.91
N VAL A 148 -0.68 -34.78 15.98
CA VAL A 148 -0.31 -33.35 15.91
C VAL A 148 0.96 -33.16 15.06
N LEU A 149 1.98 -34.01 15.22
CA LEU A 149 3.21 -33.96 14.43
C LEU A 149 2.97 -34.34 12.95
N GLU A 150 2.10 -35.32 12.69
CA GLU A 150 1.68 -35.70 11.35
C GLU A 150 0.87 -34.58 10.68
N GLN A 151 0.02 -33.88 11.42
CA GLN A 151 -0.67 -32.69 10.91
C GLN A 151 0.31 -31.53 10.66
N PHE A 152 1.30 -31.33 11.53
CA PHE A 152 2.33 -30.31 11.35
C PHE A 152 3.18 -30.53 10.09
N THR A 153 3.50 -31.79 9.78
CA THR A 153 4.25 -32.16 8.57
C THR A 153 3.40 -32.19 7.30
N ARG A 154 2.08 -32.42 7.43
CA ARG A 154 1.13 -32.41 6.30
C ARG A 154 0.55 -31.03 5.98
N GLN A 155 0.49 -30.12 6.94
CA GLN A 155 -0.13 -28.80 6.75
C GLN A 155 0.91 -27.68 6.68
N ASP A 156 1.08 -27.17 5.46
CA ASP A 156 1.19 -25.75 5.11
C ASP A 156 0.05 -24.93 5.77
N THR A 157 -0.02 -24.92 7.11
CA THR A 157 -1.22 -24.51 7.88
C THR A 157 -1.53 -23.02 7.78
N LYS A 158 -0.63 -22.24 7.17
CA LYS A 158 -0.93 -20.97 6.55
C LYS A 158 -0.25 -20.98 5.19
N ARG A 159 -0.99 -21.23 4.10
CA ARG A 159 -0.56 -20.76 2.79
C ARG A 159 -0.38 -19.25 2.93
N ALA A 160 0.83 -18.74 2.72
CA ALA A 160 1.00 -17.30 2.57
C ALA A 160 0.02 -16.87 1.48
N ILE A 161 -0.99 -16.08 1.85
CA ILE A 161 -1.87 -15.45 0.88
C ILE A 161 -1.05 -14.31 0.30
N ILE A 162 -0.15 -14.68 -0.63
CA ILE A 162 0.54 -13.71 -1.46
C ILE A 162 -0.52 -13.29 -2.46
N ALA A 163 -1.12 -12.11 -2.25
CA ALA A 163 -1.94 -11.49 -3.29
C ALA A 163 -1.06 -11.44 -4.55
N THR A 164 -1.44 -12.17 -5.59
CA THR A 164 -0.62 -12.23 -6.79
C THR A 164 -0.61 -10.84 -7.41
N ASN A 165 0.60 -10.37 -7.71
CA ASN A 165 0.87 -9.00 -8.15
C ASN A 165 0.21 -8.67 -9.50
N ASP A 166 -0.32 -9.69 -10.18
CA ASP A 166 -1.00 -9.67 -11.47
C ASP A 166 -2.29 -8.84 -11.47
N ARG A 167 -2.82 -8.47 -10.28
CA ARG A 167 -3.96 -7.55 -10.17
C ARG A 167 -3.56 -6.08 -10.08
N ILE A 168 -2.28 -5.78 -9.95
CA ILE A 168 -1.78 -4.42 -9.86
C ILE A 168 -1.48 -3.92 -11.27
N ASP A 169 -2.28 -2.98 -11.75
CA ASP A 169 -2.01 -2.25 -13.00
C ASP A 169 -0.88 -1.25 -12.77
N TRP A 170 0.34 -1.68 -13.06
CA TRP A 170 1.57 -0.90 -12.86
C TRP A 170 1.60 0.39 -13.67
N ASP A 171 0.97 0.39 -14.85
CA ASP A 171 0.90 1.54 -15.76
C ASP A 171 -0.02 2.66 -15.21
N ARG A 172 -0.86 2.33 -14.22
CA ARG A 172 -1.67 3.29 -13.48
C ARG A 172 -1.02 3.80 -12.20
N ILE A 173 0.01 3.14 -11.69
CA ILE A 173 0.68 3.55 -10.45
C ILE A 173 1.71 4.65 -10.72
N ILE A 174 2.44 4.56 -11.84
CA ILE A 174 3.29 5.63 -12.33
C ILE A 174 2.94 5.88 -13.78
N TYR A 175 2.53 7.11 -14.07
CA TYR A 175 2.33 7.58 -15.44
C TYR A 175 2.82 9.02 -15.57
N ILE A 176 3.36 9.34 -16.74
CA ILE A 176 3.75 10.70 -17.09
C ILE A 176 2.55 11.34 -17.77
N LYS A 177 2.04 12.42 -17.19
CA LYS A 177 0.99 13.23 -17.83
C LYS A 177 1.66 14.32 -18.66
N GLU A 178 1.42 14.33 -19.97
CA GLU A 178 1.82 15.46 -20.81
C GLU A 178 1.16 16.74 -20.27
N GLY A 179 1.96 17.80 -20.10
CA GLY A 179 1.45 19.13 -19.77
C GLY A 179 0.50 19.63 -20.86
N PRO A 180 -0.32 20.67 -20.59
CA PRO A 180 -1.16 21.26 -21.61
C PRO A 180 -0.28 21.74 -22.78
N GLN A 181 -0.37 21.02 -23.90
CA GLN A 181 0.28 21.36 -25.15
C GLN A 181 -0.11 22.80 -25.50
N ILE A 182 0.83 23.74 -25.51
CA ILE A 182 0.62 25.10 -26.05
C ILE A 182 0.60 24.95 -27.58
N GLY A 183 -0.43 24.27 -28.08
CA GLY A 183 -0.73 24.11 -29.49
C GLY A 183 -1.79 25.13 -29.87
N LEU A 184 -1.47 25.99 -30.84
CA LEU A 184 -2.39 26.90 -31.50
C LEU A 184 -3.54 26.12 -32.18
N SER A 185 -4.64 25.82 -31.46
CA SER A 185 -5.94 25.41 -32.02
C SER A 185 -7.07 25.31 -30.96
N PRO A 186 -8.36 25.31 -31.38
CA PRO A 186 -9.41 26.09 -30.72
C PRO A 186 -9.90 25.48 -29.40
N VAL A 187 -9.64 26.24 -28.33
CA VAL A 187 -10.09 25.99 -26.96
C VAL A 187 -11.60 26.23 -26.88
N GLY A 188 -12.37 25.16 -26.64
CA GLY A 188 -13.80 25.31 -26.33
C GLY A 188 -14.53 24.00 -26.01
N ALA A 189 -14.27 22.91 -26.74
CA ALA A 189 -15.05 21.68 -26.59
C ALA A 189 -14.45 20.67 -25.58
N ASN A 190 -13.14 20.41 -25.64
CA ASN A 190 -12.51 19.26 -24.96
C ASN A 190 -12.41 19.37 -23.42
N GLN A 191 -12.46 20.57 -22.84
CA GLN A 191 -12.40 20.72 -21.36
C GLN A 191 -13.69 20.27 -20.69
N SER A 192 -14.84 20.48 -21.34
CA SER A 192 -16.16 20.14 -20.79
C SER A 192 -16.39 18.62 -20.67
N GLU A 193 -15.92 17.86 -21.65
CA GLU A 193 -16.03 16.40 -21.67
C GLU A 193 -15.10 15.75 -20.64
N HIS A 194 -13.88 16.27 -20.48
CA HIS A 194 -12.95 15.78 -19.46
C HIS A 194 -13.47 16.01 -18.03
N SER A 195 -14.02 17.20 -17.75
CA SER A 195 -14.65 17.49 -16.46
C SER A 195 -15.90 16.64 -16.21
N ARG A 196 -16.69 16.31 -17.24
CA ARG A 196 -17.82 15.37 -17.12
C ARG A 196 -17.35 13.96 -16.74
N ALA A 197 -16.31 13.46 -17.41
CA ALA A 197 -15.75 12.13 -17.13
C ALA A 197 -15.06 12.05 -15.76
N GLN A 198 -14.55 13.17 -15.22
CA GLN A 198 -14.06 13.24 -13.84
C GLN A 198 -15.21 13.18 -12.84
N ASN A 199 -16.26 14.00 -13.05
CA ASN A 199 -17.42 14.02 -12.16
C ASN A 199 -18.16 12.68 -12.11
N GLU A 200 -18.19 11.94 -13.23
CA GLU A 200 -18.80 10.61 -13.28
C GLU A 200 -18.00 9.57 -12.48
N ARG A 201 -16.66 9.60 -12.59
CA ARG A 201 -15.78 8.76 -11.77
C ARG A 201 -15.85 9.10 -10.28
N ASP A 202 -15.97 10.38 -9.94
CA ASP A 202 -16.09 10.81 -8.55
C ASP A 202 -17.42 10.35 -7.92
N ARG A 203 -18.50 10.31 -8.70
CA ARG A 203 -19.78 9.71 -8.27
C ARG A 203 -19.67 8.21 -8.07
N GLU A 204 -19.06 7.49 -9.00
CA GLU A 204 -18.86 6.05 -8.87
C GLU A 204 -18.01 5.70 -7.63
N LEU A 205 -16.97 6.49 -7.35
CA LEU A 205 -16.17 6.37 -6.14
C LEU A 205 -16.98 6.63 -4.85
N ALA A 206 -17.88 7.62 -4.88
CA ALA A 206 -18.75 7.89 -3.74
C ALA A 206 -19.72 6.73 -3.48
N ASP A 207 -20.32 6.16 -4.52
CA ASP A 207 -21.24 5.02 -4.42
C ASP A 207 -20.52 3.76 -3.90
N LEU A 208 -19.30 3.49 -4.37
CA LEU A 208 -18.49 2.37 -3.87
C LEU A 208 -18.12 2.54 -2.40
N ARG A 209 -17.81 3.76 -1.96
CA ARG A 209 -17.53 4.05 -0.53
C ARG A 209 -18.77 3.84 0.33
N ALA A 210 -19.93 4.32 -0.12
CA ALA A 210 -21.18 4.12 0.60
C ALA A 210 -21.54 2.62 0.72
N GLN A 211 -21.33 1.83 -0.35
CA GLN A 211 -21.53 0.38 -0.30
C GLN A 211 -20.54 -0.32 0.64
N ALA A 212 -19.29 0.13 0.69
CA ALA A 212 -18.29 -0.43 1.60
C ALA A 212 -18.66 -0.17 3.07
N GLU A 213 -19.06 1.06 3.39
CA GLU A 213 -19.51 1.44 4.73
C GLU A 213 -20.77 0.65 5.15
N GLN A 214 -21.72 0.46 4.24
CA GLN A 214 -22.89 -0.37 4.50
C GLN A 214 -22.54 -1.83 4.79
N ARG A 215 -21.57 -2.39 4.05
CA ARG A 215 -21.09 -3.77 4.29
C ARG A 215 -20.36 -3.88 5.61
N GLU A 216 -19.56 -2.89 5.98
CA GLU A 216 -18.85 -2.86 7.25
C GLU A 216 -19.83 -2.83 8.44
N ALA A 217 -20.87 -2.00 8.36
CA ALA A 217 -21.94 -1.97 9.35
C ALA A 217 -22.69 -3.32 9.45
N ALA A 218 -22.96 -3.97 8.31
CA ALA A 218 -23.60 -5.29 8.29
C ALA A 218 -22.73 -6.37 8.94
N ILE A 219 -21.41 -6.36 8.68
CA ILE A 219 -20.46 -7.29 9.31
C ILE A 219 -20.40 -7.05 10.81
N SER A 220 -20.36 -5.79 11.25
CA SER A 220 -20.34 -5.42 12.67
C SER A 220 -21.56 -5.98 13.41
N ALA A 221 -22.77 -5.80 12.88
CA ALA A 221 -23.99 -6.36 13.46
C ALA A 221 -23.98 -7.90 13.53
N LEU A 222 -23.45 -8.57 12.50
CA LEU A 222 -23.31 -10.03 12.52
C LEU A 222 -22.32 -10.51 13.59
N LEU A 223 -21.23 -9.77 13.81
CA LEU A 223 -20.27 -10.08 14.85
C LEU A 223 -20.86 -9.91 16.25
N GLU A 224 -21.66 -8.86 16.48
CA GLU A 224 -22.38 -8.67 17.76
C GLU A 224 -23.34 -9.84 18.04
N ASN A 225 -24.15 -10.23 17.05
CA ASN A 225 -25.04 -11.39 17.16
C ASN A 225 -24.27 -12.67 17.45
N LYS A 226 -23.14 -12.88 16.77
CA LYS A 226 -22.28 -14.05 17.00
C LYS A 226 -21.77 -14.10 18.44
N VAL A 227 -21.25 -12.99 18.96
CA VAL A 227 -20.74 -12.91 20.35
C VAL A 227 -21.86 -13.19 21.36
N SER A 228 -23.07 -12.67 21.12
CA SER A 228 -24.23 -12.96 21.98
C SER A 228 -24.58 -14.46 21.97
N LEU A 229 -24.64 -15.07 20.79
CA LEU A 229 -24.94 -16.50 20.67
C LEU A 229 -23.84 -17.38 21.28
N GLU A 230 -22.57 -17.01 21.12
CA GLU A 230 -21.46 -17.73 21.78
C GLU A 230 -21.58 -17.66 23.30
N PHE A 231 -22.02 -16.53 23.86
CA PHE A 231 -22.27 -16.39 25.29
C PHE A 231 -23.43 -17.27 25.76
N GLU A 232 -24.55 -17.29 25.03
CA GLU A 232 -25.69 -18.16 25.32
C GLU A 232 -25.30 -19.64 25.26
N ILE A 233 -24.64 -20.07 24.18
CA ILE A 233 -24.17 -21.45 24.01
C ILE A 233 -23.25 -21.86 25.17
N ASN A 234 -22.34 -21.00 25.58
CA ASN A 234 -21.42 -21.28 26.69
C ASN A 234 -22.17 -21.39 28.03
N THR A 235 -23.21 -20.56 28.22
CA THR A 235 -24.08 -20.63 29.40
C THR A 235 -24.85 -21.95 29.44
N TYR A 236 -25.48 -22.33 28.32
CA TYR A 236 -26.19 -23.62 28.22
C TYR A 236 -25.25 -24.81 28.42
N ARG A 237 -24.03 -24.76 27.88
CA ARG A 237 -23.03 -25.81 28.08
C ARG A 237 -22.70 -26.02 29.56
N ARG A 238 -22.47 -24.94 30.32
CA ARG A 238 -22.21 -25.03 31.76
C ARG A 238 -23.37 -25.58 32.56
N LEU A 239 -24.60 -25.21 32.21
CA LEU A 239 -25.80 -25.74 32.87
C LEU A 239 -25.93 -27.25 32.65
N LEU A 240 -25.71 -27.71 31.41
CA LEU A 240 -25.71 -29.13 31.07
C LEU A 240 -24.58 -29.90 31.77
N GLU A 241 -23.37 -29.34 31.85
CA GLU A 241 -22.26 -29.95 32.60
C GLU A 241 -22.59 -30.14 34.10
N VAL A 242 -23.35 -29.23 34.69
CA VAL A 242 -23.80 -29.33 36.09
C VAL A 242 -24.92 -30.38 36.25
N GLU A 243 -25.87 -30.42 35.32
CA GLU A 243 -26.94 -31.42 35.31
C GLU A 243 -26.41 -32.83 35.09
N ASP A 244 -25.46 -33.02 34.17
CA ASP A 244 -24.77 -34.28 33.95
C ASP A 244 -24.03 -34.72 35.23
N GLY A 245 -23.34 -33.79 35.91
CA GLY A 245 -22.70 -34.06 37.20
C GLY A 245 -23.68 -34.41 38.33
N HIS A 246 -24.91 -33.90 38.29
CA HIS A 246 -25.99 -34.29 39.21
C HIS A 246 -26.56 -35.66 38.87
N LEU A 247 -26.82 -35.96 37.60
CA LEU A 247 -27.28 -37.27 37.15
C LEU A 247 -26.26 -38.36 37.48
N GLN A 248 -24.96 -38.10 37.27
CA GLN A 248 -23.88 -39.04 37.58
C GLN A 248 -23.73 -39.31 39.09
N ARG A 249 -24.11 -38.36 39.95
CA ARG A 249 -24.21 -38.59 41.42
C ARG A 249 -25.45 -39.38 41.82
N VAL A 250 -26.57 -39.19 41.11
CA VAL A 250 -27.83 -39.89 41.39
C VAL A 250 -27.78 -41.34 40.89
N GLU A 251 -27.13 -41.59 39.74
CA GLU A 251 -26.90 -42.94 39.21
C GLU A 251 -25.70 -43.64 39.87
N GLY A 252 -24.77 -42.87 40.44
CA GLY A 252 -23.50 -43.36 41.01
C GLY A 252 -23.54 -43.86 42.47
N GLY A 253 -24.68 -43.84 43.17
CA GLY A 253 -24.74 -44.55 44.45
C GLY A 253 -25.91 -44.25 45.38
N GLU A 254 -26.85 -45.20 45.46
CA GLU A 254 -27.33 -45.66 46.76
C GLU A 254 -26.45 -46.84 47.22
N GLY A 255 -25.48 -46.50 48.08
CA GLY A 255 -24.55 -47.42 48.72
C GLY A 255 -23.99 -46.76 49.98
N PHE A 256 -24.88 -46.45 50.92
CA PHE A 256 -24.61 -45.76 52.17
C PHE A 256 -23.85 -46.68 53.13
N SER A 257 -22.56 -46.41 53.36
CA SER A 257 -21.87 -46.84 54.58
C SER A 257 -20.91 -45.75 55.03
N GLY A 258 -21.17 -45.24 56.24
CA GLY A 258 -20.55 -44.06 56.81
C GLY A 258 -19.06 -44.19 57.17
N GLY A 259 -18.45 -43.04 57.44
CA GLY A 259 -17.09 -42.97 57.93
C GLY A 259 -16.59 -41.54 58.08
N ARG A 260 -16.55 -41.08 59.34
CA ARG A 260 -15.94 -39.83 59.83
C ARG A 260 -14.54 -39.57 59.22
N ASN A 261 -14.21 -38.32 58.89
CA ASN A 261 -13.25 -37.53 59.69
C ASN A 261 -13.15 -36.05 59.30
N SER A 262 -12.80 -35.28 60.33
CA SER A 262 -12.75 -33.82 60.49
C SER A 262 -11.56 -33.11 59.84
N SER A 263 -11.67 -31.77 59.84
CA SER A 263 -10.59 -30.75 59.86
C SER A 263 -9.89 -30.43 58.54
N ALA A 264 -9.55 -29.18 58.18
CA ALA A 264 -9.64 -27.88 58.86
C ALA A 264 -9.53 -26.74 57.82
N TYR A 265 -9.98 -25.57 58.23
CA TYR A 265 -9.89 -24.22 57.66
C TYR A 265 -8.79 -23.94 56.60
N HIS A 266 -9.11 -23.13 55.58
CA HIS A 266 -8.74 -21.69 55.53
C HIS A 266 -8.89 -21.14 54.09
N TYR A 267 -9.78 -20.16 53.86
CA TYR A 267 -9.58 -19.20 52.76
C TYR A 267 -9.88 -17.79 53.25
N GLN A 268 -8.85 -16.96 53.19
CA GLN A 268 -8.92 -15.53 53.45
C GLN A 268 -9.61 -14.84 52.27
N THR A 269 -10.63 -14.07 52.59
CA THR A 269 -11.28 -13.08 51.72
C THR A 269 -10.38 -11.87 51.53
N ARG A 270 -10.02 -11.55 50.29
CA ARG A 270 -9.72 -10.18 49.84
C ARG A 270 -10.06 -10.04 48.36
N THR A 271 -11.26 -9.55 48.07
CA THR A 271 -11.60 -8.87 46.82
C THR A 271 -11.89 -7.41 47.14
N ALA A 272 -11.07 -6.53 46.58
CA ALA A 272 -11.33 -5.10 46.59
C ALA A 272 -10.91 -4.52 45.24
N VAL A 273 -11.82 -3.70 44.68
CA VAL A 273 -11.61 -2.70 43.63
C VAL A 273 -11.39 -3.29 42.23
N GLY A 274 -12.05 -2.85 41.16
CA GLY A 274 -12.98 -1.75 40.92
C GLY A 274 -13.07 -1.62 39.40
N GLY A 275 -14.29 -1.40 38.89
CA GLY A 275 -14.51 -1.19 37.46
C GLY A 275 -13.88 0.12 36.98
N SER A 276 -13.37 0.12 35.76
CA SER A 276 -13.16 1.32 34.95
C SER A 276 -13.09 0.93 33.48
N THR A 277 -14.03 1.46 32.72
CA THR A 277 -14.13 1.49 31.25
C THR A 277 -12.90 2.14 30.59
N PRO A 278 -12.47 1.75 29.38
CA PRO A 278 -11.52 2.56 28.61
C PRO A 278 -12.27 3.59 27.76
N ARG A 279 -12.04 4.86 28.09
CA ARG A 279 -12.17 6.03 27.21
C ARG A 279 -11.03 6.00 26.19
N TYR A 280 -11.36 6.24 24.93
CA TYR A 280 -10.38 6.55 23.88
C TYR A 280 -9.97 8.01 24.07
N ASP A 281 -8.68 8.27 24.24
CA ASP A 281 -8.14 9.61 24.18
C ASP A 281 -6.96 9.65 23.20
N THR A 282 -7.06 10.60 22.29
CA THR A 282 -6.19 10.81 21.14
C THR A 282 -5.23 11.92 21.51
N THR A 283 -3.96 11.61 21.82
CA THR A 283 -2.91 12.63 21.87
C THR A 283 -1.59 12.11 21.36
N ALA A 284 -1.05 12.86 20.40
CA ALA A 284 0.28 12.74 19.82
C ALA A 284 1.38 12.85 20.88
N SER A 285 2.42 12.03 20.75
CA SER A 285 3.65 12.15 21.53
C SER A 285 4.89 12.19 20.63
N TYR A 286 5.45 13.39 20.61
CA TYR A 286 6.80 13.82 20.26
C TYR A 286 7.89 12.83 20.71
N VAL A 287 8.85 12.51 19.82
CA VAL A 287 10.02 11.67 20.11
C VAL A 287 11.24 12.57 20.36
N PRO A 288 11.96 12.44 21.49
CA PRO A 288 13.22 13.14 21.68
C PRO A 288 14.38 12.37 21.01
N ASN A 289 15.15 13.09 20.19
CA ASN A 289 16.40 12.63 19.59
C ASN A 289 17.45 12.34 20.67
N LYS A 290 17.98 11.11 20.71
CA LYS A 290 19.24 10.79 21.40
C LYS A 290 20.40 10.84 20.40
N THR A 291 21.24 11.86 20.55
CA THR A 291 22.57 11.95 19.96
C THR A 291 23.48 10.88 20.58
N MET A 292 24.02 9.97 19.75
CA MET A 292 25.14 9.11 20.14
C MET A 292 26.47 9.77 19.76
N THR A 293 27.27 10.09 20.77
CA THR A 293 28.67 10.49 20.65
C THR A 293 29.55 9.25 20.45
N VAL A 294 30.28 9.22 19.34
CA VAL A 294 31.28 8.18 19.04
C VAL A 294 32.58 8.51 19.78
N GLN A 295 32.98 7.69 20.75
CA GLN A 295 34.34 7.69 21.30
C GLN A 295 35.25 6.87 20.37
N LYS A 296 36.23 7.55 19.74
CA LYS A 296 37.36 6.92 19.06
C LYS A 296 38.34 6.40 20.13
N SER A 297 38.52 5.08 20.20
CA SER A 297 39.66 4.48 20.90
C SER A 297 40.81 4.29 19.92
N ALA A 298 41.91 4.99 20.16
CA ALA A 298 43.20 4.77 19.53
C ALA A 298 43.97 3.70 20.32
N ARG A 299 44.48 2.69 19.61
CA ARG A 299 45.53 1.70 19.97
C ARG A 299 45.55 0.70 18.81
N GLY A 300 46.65 0.38 18.14
CA GLY A 300 48.07 0.69 18.24
C GLY A 300 48.73 -0.03 17.06
#